data_AF-L8WYE2-F1
#
_entry.id   AF-L8WYE2-F1
#
_cell.length_a   1.000
_cell.length_b   1.000
_cell.length_c   1.000
_cell.angle_alpha   90.00
_cell.angle_beta   90.00
_cell.angle_gamma   90.00
#
_symmetry.space_group_name_H-M   'P 1'
#
loop_
_entity.id
_entity.type
_entity.pdbx_description
1 polymer ?
#
loop_
_entity_poly.entity_id
_entity_poly.type
_entity_poly.pdbx_seq_one_letter_code
_entity_poly.pdbx_strand_id
1 'polypeptide(L)'
;MPALGLHPNARPHAQCAFLNNCSWIIHVTRAVRLSLRSIANIVLPTMKDYIVMFTEAASKGDIENYKHRVQESAGGSIKYHYDIIKGIAITMPDDHVQSFANDPIVSTMESDGVATIQN
;
A
#
# COMPACT_ATOMS: atom_id res chain seq x y z
N MET A 1 -41.75 31.75 17.67
CA MET A 1 -42.14 30.34 17.42
C MET A 1 -42.45 30.17 15.94
N PRO A 2 -42.11 29.03 15.33
CA PRO A 2 -41.93 28.82 13.88
C PRO A 2 -43.17 28.24 13.18
N ALA A 3 -43.21 28.30 11.85
CA ALA A 3 -43.72 27.26 10.92
C ALA A 3 -43.58 27.78 9.48
N LEU A 4 -42.66 27.26 8.66
CA LEU A 4 -42.81 26.10 7.76
C LEU A 4 -43.90 26.28 6.68
N GLY A 5 -43.49 26.29 5.42
CA GLY A 5 -44.37 25.96 4.31
C GLY A 5 -43.91 26.36 2.90
N LEU A 6 -43.48 25.35 2.13
CA LEU A 6 -43.78 25.16 0.70
C LEU A 6 -42.90 25.86 -0.37
N HIS A 7 -41.99 25.07 -0.95
CA HIS A 7 -41.69 25.04 -2.40
C HIS A 7 -42.81 24.22 -3.11
N PRO A 8 -42.92 24.10 -4.46
CA PRO A 8 -42.20 24.72 -5.59
C PRO A 8 -43.10 25.16 -6.79
N ASN A 9 -42.64 26.03 -7.69
CA ASN A 9 -42.98 26.05 -9.14
C ASN A 9 -42.16 27.17 -9.84
N ALA A 10 -41.12 26.84 -10.61
CA ALA A 10 -41.18 26.66 -12.07
C ALA A 10 -41.57 27.94 -12.85
N ARG A 11 -40.61 28.66 -13.44
CA ARG A 11 -40.13 28.47 -14.83
C ARG A 11 -39.18 29.61 -15.26
N PRO A 12 -38.33 29.38 -16.29
CA PRO A 12 -37.19 30.21 -16.62
C PRO A 12 -37.43 31.13 -17.83
N HIS A 13 -36.79 32.30 -17.81
CA HIS A 13 -36.50 33.19 -18.94
C HIS A 13 -35.06 33.68 -18.72
N ALA A 14 -34.15 33.82 -19.66
CA ALA A 14 -34.10 33.52 -21.08
C ALA A 14 -32.60 33.54 -21.45
N GLN A 15 -32.20 32.62 -22.32
CA GLN A 15 -31.34 32.85 -23.49
C GLN A 15 -29.98 33.54 -23.31
N CYS A 16 -28.90 32.79 -23.59
CA CYS A 16 -27.93 33.23 -24.58
C CYS A 16 -27.46 32.02 -25.40
N ALA A 17 -27.77 32.07 -26.69
CA ALA A 17 -27.41 31.10 -27.68
C ALA A 17 -25.91 31.17 -28.00
N PHE A 18 -25.26 30.01 -28.08
CA PHE A 18 -24.12 29.85 -28.97
C PHE A 18 -24.42 28.68 -29.90
N LEU A 19 -24.56 29.04 -31.17
CA LEU A 19 -24.85 28.19 -32.30
C LEU A 19 -23.67 27.27 -32.63
N ASN A 20 -24.02 26.23 -33.40
CA ASN A 20 -23.20 25.37 -34.26
C ASN A 20 -23.03 23.96 -33.69
N ASN A 21 -24.02 23.07 -33.87
CA ASN A 21 -24.34 22.39 -35.13
C ASN A 21 -23.18 21.51 -35.63
N CYS A 22 -23.08 20.30 -35.09
CA CYS A 22 -22.53 19.14 -35.79
C CYS A 22 -23.19 17.87 -35.23
N SER A 23 -24.25 17.46 -35.91
CA SER A 23 -24.78 16.10 -35.90
C SER A 23 -23.67 15.14 -36.31
N TRP A 24 -23.29 14.20 -35.43
CA TRP A 24 -22.96 12.82 -35.79
C TRP A 24 -23.28 11.93 -34.58
N ILE A 25 -24.47 11.32 -34.64
CA ILE A 25 -24.84 10.15 -33.87
C ILE A 25 -23.80 9.07 -34.19
N ILE A 26 -22.98 8.71 -33.21
CA ILE A 26 -22.30 7.41 -33.22
C ILE A 26 -22.66 6.69 -31.92
N HIS A 27 -23.72 5.89 -32.00
CA HIS A 27 -23.83 4.69 -31.19
C HIS A 27 -22.61 3.82 -31.48
N VAL A 28 -21.67 3.75 -30.55
CA VAL A 28 -20.80 2.58 -30.43
C VAL A 28 -20.95 2.04 -29.02
N THR A 29 -21.89 1.12 -28.88
CA THR A 29 -21.87 0.07 -27.87
C THR A 29 -20.58 -0.73 -28.05
N ARG A 30 -19.48 -0.23 -27.48
CA ARG A 30 -18.23 -0.98 -27.41
C ARG A 30 -18.28 -1.83 -26.16
N ALA A 31 -18.69 -3.07 -26.37
CA ALA A 31 -18.47 -4.18 -25.45
C ALA A 31 -17.07 -4.07 -24.86
N VAL A 32 -16.98 -3.85 -23.55
CA VAL A 32 -15.73 -3.98 -22.80
C VAL A 32 -15.36 -5.46 -22.85
N ARG A 33 -14.61 -5.83 -23.89
CA ARG A 33 -13.94 -7.12 -23.99
C ARG A 33 -12.82 -7.08 -22.95
N LEU A 34 -13.16 -7.37 -21.70
CA LEU A 34 -12.17 -7.72 -20.67
C LEU A 34 -11.40 -8.93 -21.19
N SER A 35 -10.26 -8.66 -21.82
CA SER A 35 -9.30 -9.67 -22.20
C SER A 35 -8.69 -10.21 -20.91
N LEU A 36 -9.26 -11.31 -20.42
CA LEU A 36 -8.67 -12.21 -19.42
C LEU A 36 -7.38 -12.84 -19.98
N ARG A 37 -6.31 -12.05 -20.08
CA ARG A 37 -4.96 -12.53 -20.42
C ARG A 37 -3.93 -11.79 -19.57
N SER A 38 -3.92 -12.07 -18.28
CA SER A 38 -2.67 -12.23 -17.53
C SER A 38 -2.99 -12.82 -16.17
N ILE A 39 -3.11 -14.15 -16.11
CA ILE A 39 -2.87 -14.89 -14.86
C ILE A 39 -1.44 -15.41 -14.95
N ALA A 40 -0.49 -14.50 -15.15
CA ALA A 40 0.92 -14.86 -15.14
C ALA A 40 1.34 -15.02 -13.68
N ASN A 41 1.39 -16.27 -13.21
CA ASN A 41 1.99 -16.73 -11.95
C ASN A 41 1.56 -15.96 -10.69
N ILE A 42 0.61 -16.53 -9.95
CA ILE A 42 0.53 -16.26 -8.51
C ILE A 42 1.72 -16.99 -7.88
N VAL A 43 2.90 -16.35 -7.89
CA VAL A 43 3.99 -16.75 -7.00
C VAL A 43 3.48 -16.40 -5.61
N LEU A 44 3.12 -17.41 -4.82
CA LEU A 44 2.84 -17.17 -3.40
C LEU A 44 4.10 -16.53 -2.80
N PRO A 45 3.98 -15.37 -2.15
CA PRO A 45 5.14 -14.65 -1.70
C PRO A 45 5.85 -15.51 -0.65
N THR A 46 7.12 -15.82 -0.90
CA THR A 46 7.91 -16.66 0.00
C THR A 46 8.27 -15.83 1.22
N MET A 47 7.77 -16.27 2.38
CA MET A 47 8.11 -15.66 3.66
C MET A 47 9.52 -16.09 4.06
N LYS A 48 10.38 -15.13 4.35
CA LYS A 48 11.74 -15.37 4.84
C LYS A 48 12.00 -14.57 6.10
N ASP A 49 12.96 -15.08 6.87
CA ASP A 49 13.42 -14.44 8.09
C ASP A 49 14.57 -13.48 7.79
N TYR A 50 14.51 -12.33 8.43
CA TYR A 50 15.47 -11.25 8.27
C TYR A 50 15.86 -10.69 9.62
N ILE A 51 17.14 -10.35 9.77
CA ILE A 51 17.67 -9.58 10.88
C ILE A 51 17.81 -8.14 10.40
N VAL A 52 17.12 -7.22 11.08
CA VAL A 52 17.16 -5.79 10.83
C VAL A 52 17.94 -5.12 11.96
N MET A 53 18.98 -4.38 11.61
CA MET A 53 19.70 -3.51 12.53
C MET A 53 19.33 -2.06 12.24
N PHE A 54 18.94 -1.33 13.27
CA PHE A 54 18.61 0.09 13.19
C PHE A 54 19.84 0.97 13.43
N THR A 55 19.80 2.18 12.89
CA THR A 55 20.81 3.19 13.15
C THR A 55 20.82 3.61 14.63
N GLU A 56 21.94 4.12 15.11
CA GLU A 56 22.03 4.63 16.49
C GLU A 56 21.08 5.80 16.75
N ALA A 57 20.76 6.58 15.72
CA ALA A 57 19.83 7.70 15.78
C ALA A 57 18.36 7.28 15.90
N ALA A 58 18.02 6.02 15.57
CA ALA A 58 16.64 5.55 15.65
C ALA A 58 16.12 5.61 17.09
N SER A 59 14.99 6.31 17.25
CA SER A 59 14.29 6.38 18.53
C SER A 59 13.45 5.12 18.76
N LYS A 60 13.04 4.89 20.01
CA LYS A 60 12.13 3.78 20.33
C LYS A 60 10.80 3.89 19.58
N GLY A 61 10.28 5.12 19.41
CA GLY A 61 9.05 5.37 18.67
C GLY A 61 9.17 5.00 17.19
N ASP A 62 10.31 5.29 16.57
CA ASP A 62 10.55 4.94 15.16
C ASP A 62 10.60 3.42 14.96
N ILE A 63 11.24 2.70 15.89
CA ILE A 63 11.32 1.24 15.87
C ILE A 63 9.93 0.61 16.05
N GLU A 64 9.10 1.14 16.95
CA GLU A 64 7.71 0.66 17.12
C GLU A 64 6.87 0.94 15.86
N ASN A 65 7.00 2.11 15.26
CA ASN A 65 6.33 2.43 14.00
C ASN A 65 6.78 1.51 12.86
N TYR A 66 8.06 1.14 12.83
CA TYR A 66 8.60 0.20 11.86
C TYR A 66 8.00 -1.20 12.06
N LYS A 67 7.94 -1.71 13.30
CA LYS A 67 7.28 -2.99 13.62
C LYS A 67 5.83 -3.01 13.17
N HIS A 68 5.10 -1.93 13.42
CA HIS A 68 3.70 -1.77 13.01
C HIS A 68 3.56 -1.89 11.49
N ARG A 69 4.41 -1.21 10.72
CA ARG A 69 4.43 -1.31 9.26
C ARG A 69 4.74 -2.72 8.77
N VAL A 70 5.67 -3.43 9.41
CA VAL A 70 5.97 -4.82 9.04
C VAL A 70 4.71 -5.70 9.20
N GLN A 71 3.97 -5.53 10.29
CA GLN A 71 2.77 -6.32 10.56
C GLN A 71 1.59 -5.95 9.66
N GLU A 72 1.31 -4.65 9.49
CA GLU A 72 0.14 -4.18 8.77
C GLU A 72 0.33 -4.12 7.25
N SER A 73 1.50 -3.68 6.78
CA SER A 73 1.73 -3.39 5.36
C SER A 73 2.35 -4.57 4.61
N ALA A 74 3.24 -5.33 5.26
CA ALA A 74 3.91 -6.48 4.65
C ALA A 74 3.26 -7.83 5.01
N GLY A 75 2.31 -7.85 5.96
CA GLY A 75 1.76 -9.09 6.50
C GLY A 75 2.82 -9.95 7.21
N GLY A 76 3.90 -9.32 7.67
CA GLY A 76 5.01 -9.96 8.36
C GLY A 76 4.76 -10.16 9.85
N SER A 77 5.69 -10.83 10.51
CA SER A 77 5.68 -11.05 11.96
C SER A 77 7.02 -10.69 12.58
N ILE A 78 7.00 -10.38 13.88
CA ILE A 78 8.21 -10.09 14.66
C ILE A 78 8.58 -11.37 15.41
N LYS A 79 9.78 -11.91 15.16
CA LYS A 79 10.31 -13.10 15.85
C LYS A 79 10.99 -12.73 17.16
N TYR A 80 11.90 -11.77 17.10
CA TYR A 80 12.72 -11.35 18.25
C TYR A 80 12.95 -9.85 18.23
N HIS A 81 13.03 -9.28 19.43
CA HIS A 81 13.53 -7.92 19.65
C HIS A 81 14.81 -8.01 20.44
N TYR A 82 15.84 -7.33 19.98
CA TYR A 82 17.12 -7.28 20.65
C TYR A 82 17.26 -5.93 21.37
N ASP A 83 17.40 -5.97 22.70
CA ASP A 83 17.55 -4.75 23.50
C ASP A 83 18.99 -4.21 23.47
N ILE A 84 19.98 -5.11 23.35
CA ILE A 84 21.41 -4.79 23.42
C ILE A 84 21.91 -4.19 22.10
N ILE A 85 21.52 -4.81 20.99
CA ILE A 85 21.77 -4.32 19.63
C ILE A 85 20.43 -3.79 19.14
N LYS A 86 20.33 -2.51 18.75
CA LYS A 86 19.07 -1.92 18.27
C LYS A 86 18.60 -2.63 17.01
N GLY A 87 17.89 -3.73 17.16
CA GLY A 87 17.58 -4.62 16.05
C GLY A 87 16.43 -5.55 16.36
N ILE A 88 15.86 -6.10 15.30
CA ILE A 88 14.75 -7.03 15.37
C ILE A 88 14.96 -8.16 14.35
N ALA A 89 14.49 -9.35 14.70
CA ALA A 89 14.30 -10.42 13.74
C ALA A 89 12.84 -10.43 13.31
N ILE A 90 12.59 -10.45 12.00
CA ILE A 90 11.25 -10.39 11.42
C ILE A 90 11.09 -11.42 10.31
N THR A 91 9.88 -11.94 10.17
CA THR A 91 9.49 -12.76 9.02
C THR A 91 8.68 -11.87 8.09
N MET A 92 9.08 -11.75 6.83
CA MET A 92 8.32 -10.98 5.85
C MET A 92 8.43 -11.57 4.43
N PRO A 93 7.54 -11.16 3.51
CA PRO A 93 7.63 -11.60 2.13
C PRO A 93 8.76 -10.85 1.40
N ASP A 94 9.47 -11.56 0.53
CA ASP A 94 10.64 -11.04 -0.21
C ASP A 94 10.34 -9.76 -1.00
N ASP A 95 9.11 -9.61 -1.49
CA ASP A 95 8.67 -8.46 -2.28
C ASP A 95 8.76 -7.13 -1.51
N HIS A 96 8.67 -7.18 -0.18
CA HIS A 96 8.71 -6.00 0.67
C HIS A 96 10.11 -5.66 1.17
N VAL A 97 11.05 -6.62 1.13
CA VAL A 97 12.38 -6.51 1.75
C VAL A 97 13.12 -5.25 1.32
N GLN A 98 13.18 -4.98 0.01
CA GLN A 98 13.90 -3.81 -0.49
C GLN A 98 13.30 -2.48 0.03
N SER A 99 11.98 -2.42 0.18
CA SER A 99 11.30 -1.22 0.67
C SER A 99 11.61 -0.96 2.15
N PHE A 100 11.68 -2.02 2.95
CA PHE A 100 12.01 -1.94 4.36
C PHE A 100 13.51 -1.76 4.61
N ALA A 101 14.38 -2.37 3.80
CA ALA A 101 15.82 -2.20 3.86
C ALA A 101 16.29 -0.78 3.50
N ASN A 102 15.55 -0.08 2.63
CA ASN A 102 15.83 1.30 2.23
C ASN A 102 15.30 2.35 3.21
N ASP A 103 14.71 1.94 4.33
CA ASP A 103 14.20 2.86 5.34
C ASP A 103 15.36 3.64 6.01
N PRO A 104 15.26 4.98 6.16
CA PRO A 104 16.34 5.78 6.75
C PRO A 104 16.72 5.39 8.18
N ILE A 105 15.83 4.72 8.93
CA ILE A 105 16.17 4.25 10.28
C ILE A 105 16.89 2.90 10.29
N VAL A 106 16.92 2.19 9.16
CA VAL A 106 17.58 0.90 9.00
C VAL A 106 19.05 1.13 8.62
N SER A 107 19.95 0.52 9.40
CA SER A 107 21.39 0.50 9.10
C SER A 107 21.73 -0.65 8.15
N THR A 108 21.26 -1.86 8.48
CA THR A 108 21.45 -3.06 7.67
C THR A 108 20.25 -3.99 7.81
N MET A 109 19.99 -4.78 6.77
CA MET A 109 18.99 -5.81 6.76
C MET A 109 19.55 -7.03 6.03
N GLU A 110 19.59 -8.17 6.71
CA GLU A 110 20.23 -9.40 6.22
C GLU A 110 19.29 -10.60 6.39
N SER A 111 19.37 -11.59 5.49
CA SER A 111 18.59 -12.82 5.62
C SER A 111 19.12 -13.67 6.77
N ASP A 112 18.23 -14.13 7.65
CA ASP A 112 18.56 -15.03 8.76
C ASP A 112 18.91 -16.43 8.22
N GLY A 113 20.10 -16.91 8.57
CA GLY A 113 20.65 -18.18 8.10
C GLY A 113 20.80 -19.19 9.22
N VAL A 114 20.60 -20.47 8.91
CA VAL A 114 20.81 -21.56 9.89
C VAL A 114 22.32 -21.81 10.05
N ALA A 115 22.85 -21.52 11.23
CA ALA A 115 24.22 -21.87 11.58
C ALA A 115 24.36 -23.38 11.86
N THR A 116 25.32 -24.04 11.22
CA THR A 116 25.68 -25.44 11.47
C THR A 116 27.04 -25.54 12.16
N ILE A 117 27.19 -26.51 13.05
CA ILE A 117 28.47 -26.80 13.69
C ILE A 117 29.33 -27.57 12.68
N GLN A 118 30.56 -27.11 12.44
CA GLN A 118 31.52 -27.84 11.63
C GLN A 118 32.20 -28.90 12.50
N ASN A 119 32.15 -30.16 12.05
CA ASN A 119 32.79 -31.31 12.70
C ASN A 119 33.98 -31.78 11.89
#